data_AF-A0A7W0VA54-F1
#
_entry.id   AF-A0A7W0VA54-F1
#
_cell.length_a   1.000
_cell.length_b   1.000
_cell.length_c   1.000
_cell.angle_alpha   90.00
_cell.angle_beta   90.00
_cell.angle_gamma   90.00
#
_symmetry.space_group_name_H-M   'P 1'
#
loop_
_entity.id
_entity.type
_entity.pdbx_description
1 polymer ?
#
loop_
_entity_poly.entity_id
_entity_poly.type
_entity_poly.pdbx_seq_one_letter_code
_entity_poly.pdbx_strand_id
1 'polypeptide(L)'
;MRYRSVALGVVAGLISFACGTPSATEPTEPTVRTERPAPVVGVPGDAAIADARAVPPPGMYADLAGVLVEIIPADARVIGLGELHNRVDRAAVRSALAVFTAALPSIGDRLSDLIVETWIVDPNCGKTAVAATQKMETEVKRPEATKSEIALLAEAAKAAKVQPHAMKLSCADYKTLVPNGEVDALAMLTLTTRELKRIAISAVVHRDKDPAHRPWIAVYGGALHNDRFPDKAIAEWSYAAAVDKVSKDRYVEIDLIVPELAAADSVSRKQPWYSLVETAGDWVQVWKRGDRSFVVILAKTR
;
A
#
# COMPACT_ATOMS: atom_id res chain seq x y z
N MET A 1 -31.25 -15.36 45.03
CA MET A 1 -32.37 -16.31 44.77
C MET A 1 -33.69 -15.58 44.95
N ARG A 2 -34.65 -15.86 44.04
CA ARG A 2 -36.03 -15.31 43.91
C ARG A 2 -36.21 -14.16 42.89
N TYR A 3 -36.48 -14.63 41.67
CA TYR A 3 -37.32 -14.10 40.58
C TYR A 3 -38.25 -12.92 40.90
N ARG A 4 -38.27 -11.94 40.00
CA ARG A 4 -39.50 -11.36 39.44
C ARG A 4 -39.30 -11.01 37.97
N SER A 5 -39.87 -11.85 37.11
CA SER A 5 -40.10 -11.57 35.69
C SER A 5 -41.37 -10.71 35.57
N VAL A 6 -41.32 -9.65 34.75
CA VAL A 6 -42.51 -8.95 34.28
C VAL A 6 -42.45 -8.93 32.75
N ALA A 7 -43.45 -9.55 32.14
CA ALA A 7 -43.71 -9.54 30.72
C ALA A 7 -44.74 -8.45 30.40
N LEU A 8 -44.41 -7.56 29.47
CA LEU A 8 -45.30 -6.70 28.67
C LEU A 8 -44.57 -6.61 27.32
N GLY A 9 -45.10 -6.98 26.16
CA GLY A 9 -46.43 -6.79 25.61
C GLY A 9 -46.22 -6.20 24.21
N VAL A 10 -45.97 -7.06 23.21
CA VAL A 10 -45.82 -6.63 21.81
C VAL A 10 -47.18 -6.70 21.14
N VAL A 11 -47.73 -5.54 20.83
CA VAL A 11 -48.95 -5.37 20.03
C VAL A 11 -48.59 -5.57 18.56
N ALA A 12 -49.23 -6.56 17.94
CA ALA A 12 -49.25 -6.78 16.51
C ALA A 12 -50.16 -5.75 15.82
N GLY A 13 -49.62 -5.05 14.82
CA GLY A 13 -50.36 -4.20 13.90
C GLY A 13 -50.42 -4.83 12.50
N LEU A 14 -51.54 -5.49 12.21
CA LEU A 14 -52.03 -5.83 10.87
C LEU A 14 -52.91 -4.68 10.38
N ILE A 15 -52.76 -4.23 9.13
CA ILE A 15 -53.70 -3.48 8.25
C ILE A 15 -52.88 -3.16 6.98
N SER A 16 -53.33 -3.23 5.73
CA SER A 16 -54.42 -3.90 5.04
C SER A 16 -54.03 -3.87 3.56
N PHE A 17 -54.38 -4.94 2.85
CA PHE A 17 -54.32 -5.01 1.39
C PHE A 17 -55.30 -4.00 0.77
N ALA A 18 -54.83 -3.19 -0.16
CA ALA A 18 -55.69 -2.47 -1.10
C ALA A 18 -55.38 -2.96 -2.51
N CYS A 19 -56.40 -3.56 -3.13
CA CYS A 19 -56.42 -3.97 -4.53
C CYS A 19 -56.33 -2.74 -5.44
N GLY A 20 -55.38 -2.75 -6.37
CA GLY A 20 -55.39 -1.91 -7.56
C GLY A 20 -55.15 -2.81 -8.78
N THR A 21 -56.16 -2.90 -9.65
CA THR A 21 -56.09 -3.59 -10.95
C THR A 21 -55.17 -2.86 -11.93
N PRO A 22 -54.60 -3.57 -12.92
CA PRO A 22 -53.46 -3.10 -13.70
C PRO A 22 -53.90 -2.17 -14.83
N SER A 23 -53.25 -1.01 -14.94
CA SER A 23 -53.34 -0.17 -16.14
C SER A 23 -52.28 -0.63 -17.11
N ALA A 24 -52.71 -1.10 -18.28
CA ALA A 24 -51.86 -1.39 -19.41
C ALA A 24 -51.29 -0.08 -19.96
N THR A 25 -49.97 0.05 -19.98
CA THR A 25 -49.28 1.09 -20.74
C THR A 25 -48.07 0.44 -21.42
N GLU A 26 -48.08 0.63 -22.73
CA GLU A 26 -47.14 0.33 -23.82
C GLU A 26 -45.78 -0.36 -23.54
N PRO A 27 -45.34 -1.24 -24.47
CA PRO A 27 -44.03 -1.88 -24.40
C PRO A 27 -42.95 -0.83 -24.57
N THR A 28 -42.25 -0.52 -23.48
CA THR A 28 -41.00 0.23 -23.54
C THR A 28 -39.95 -0.69 -24.14
N GLU A 29 -39.46 -0.30 -25.31
CA GLU A 29 -38.33 -0.89 -26.01
C GLU A 29 -37.17 -1.16 -25.01
N PRO A 30 -36.54 -2.35 -25.02
CA PRO A 30 -35.39 -2.61 -24.18
C PRO A 30 -34.26 -1.72 -24.69
N THR A 31 -34.02 -0.61 -23.98
CA THR A 31 -32.76 0.12 -24.10
C THR A 31 -31.71 -0.82 -23.54
N VAL A 32 -31.03 -1.52 -24.45
CA VAL A 32 -29.78 -2.23 -24.16
C VAL A 32 -28.81 -1.16 -23.67
N ARG A 33 -28.79 -0.94 -22.35
CA ARG A 33 -27.64 -0.35 -21.68
C ARG A 33 -26.53 -1.37 -21.88
N THR A 34 -25.67 -1.08 -22.84
CA THR A 34 -24.32 -1.61 -22.85
C THR A 34 -23.70 -1.22 -21.51
N GLU A 35 -23.73 -2.15 -20.55
CA GLU A 35 -22.82 -2.13 -19.42
C GLU A 35 -21.42 -1.95 -20.00
N ARG A 36 -20.88 -0.75 -19.79
CA ARG A 36 -19.47 -0.51 -20.08
C ARG A 36 -18.71 -1.47 -19.16
N PRO A 37 -17.93 -2.42 -19.70
CA PRO A 37 -17.14 -3.28 -18.85
C PRO A 37 -16.30 -2.41 -17.93
N ALA A 38 -16.13 -2.80 -16.67
CA ALA A 38 -15.07 -2.29 -15.83
C ALA A 38 -13.77 -2.29 -16.66
N PRO A 39 -12.91 -1.26 -16.57
CA PRO A 39 -11.69 -1.22 -17.35
C PRO A 39 -10.84 -2.42 -16.95
N VAL A 40 -10.88 -3.46 -17.79
CA VAL A 40 -9.84 -4.47 -17.85
C VAL A 40 -8.63 -3.70 -18.33
N VAL A 41 -7.74 -3.33 -17.42
CA VAL A 41 -6.44 -2.75 -17.75
C VAL A 41 -5.62 -3.84 -18.43
N GLY A 42 -5.90 -4.00 -19.72
CA GLY A 42 -5.10 -4.72 -20.67
C GLY A 42 -4.85 -3.77 -21.83
N VAL A 43 -3.57 -3.54 -22.13
CA VAL A 43 -2.94 -3.65 -23.46
C VAL A 43 -1.46 -3.24 -23.29
N PRO A 44 -0.54 -3.82 -24.07
CA PRO A 44 0.90 -3.80 -23.82
C PRO A 44 1.65 -2.65 -24.52
N GLY A 45 2.84 -2.34 -23.99
CA GLY A 45 4.03 -2.03 -24.78
C GLY A 45 4.27 -0.57 -25.15
N ASP A 46 5.19 0.08 -24.43
CA ASP A 46 6.36 0.80 -25.01
C ASP A 46 7.31 1.25 -23.87
N ALA A 47 7.60 0.34 -22.93
CA ALA A 47 8.93 0.34 -22.35
C ALA A 47 9.78 -0.42 -23.36
N ALA A 48 10.89 0.18 -23.79
CA ALA A 48 11.82 -0.41 -24.74
C ALA A 48 11.92 -1.91 -24.50
N ILE A 49 11.61 -2.71 -25.53
CA ILE A 49 12.02 -4.11 -25.58
C ILE A 49 13.54 -4.04 -25.63
N ALA A 50 14.15 -3.92 -24.44
CA ALA A 50 15.47 -4.41 -24.20
C ALA A 50 15.36 -5.88 -24.59
N ASP A 51 16.01 -6.20 -25.70
CA ASP A 51 16.52 -7.52 -26.04
C ASP A 51 16.69 -8.34 -24.75
N ALA A 52 16.25 -9.61 -24.76
CA ALA A 52 16.22 -10.54 -23.63
C ALA A 52 17.64 -10.88 -23.13
N ARG A 53 18.42 -9.86 -22.80
CA ARG A 53 19.60 -9.91 -21.97
C ARG A 53 19.08 -10.44 -20.65
N ALA A 54 19.48 -11.67 -20.37
CA ALA A 54 19.31 -12.28 -19.07
C ALA A 54 19.54 -11.21 -17.99
N VAL A 55 18.60 -11.09 -17.06
CA VAL A 55 18.77 -10.29 -15.85
C VAL A 55 20.17 -10.59 -15.32
N PRO A 56 21.05 -9.59 -15.15
CA PRO A 56 22.38 -9.83 -14.61
C PRO A 56 22.27 -10.62 -13.29
N PRO A 57 23.24 -11.50 -12.97
CA PRO A 57 23.18 -12.28 -11.75
C PRO A 57 22.86 -11.39 -10.54
N PRO A 58 21.83 -11.72 -9.74
CA PRO A 58 21.46 -10.90 -8.59
C PRO A 58 22.51 -11.01 -7.49
N GLY A 59 22.58 -9.99 -6.64
CA GLY A 59 23.27 -10.13 -5.36
C GLY A 59 22.52 -11.10 -4.45
N MET A 60 23.25 -11.96 -3.74
CA MET A 60 22.67 -12.99 -2.87
C MET A 60 23.01 -12.68 -1.41
N TYR A 61 22.00 -12.68 -0.54
CA TYR A 61 22.12 -12.27 0.86
C TYR A 61 21.37 -13.23 1.78
N ALA A 62 21.89 -13.40 2.99
CA ALA A 62 21.28 -14.29 3.99
C ALA A 62 19.92 -13.77 4.47
N ASP A 63 19.77 -12.45 4.61
CA ASP A 63 18.56 -11.80 5.09
C ASP A 63 18.42 -10.35 4.57
N LEU A 64 17.27 -9.74 4.87
CA LEU A 64 16.98 -8.36 4.49
C LEU A 64 17.85 -7.34 5.25
N ALA A 65 18.29 -7.63 6.47
CA ALA A 65 19.12 -6.71 7.25
C ALA A 65 20.47 -6.46 6.57
N GLY A 66 21.13 -7.52 6.11
CA GLY A 66 22.36 -7.43 5.32
C GLY A 66 22.16 -6.67 4.00
N VAL A 67 21.02 -6.88 3.32
CA VAL A 67 20.68 -6.13 2.11
C VAL A 67 20.58 -4.63 2.38
N LEU A 68 19.81 -4.22 3.39
CA LEU A 68 19.58 -2.81 3.68
C LEU A 68 20.88 -2.06 4.00
N VAL A 69 21.79 -2.69 4.74
CA VAL A 69 23.12 -2.12 5.05
C VAL A 69 23.97 -1.95 3.80
N GLU A 70 23.93 -2.90 2.87
CA GLU A 70 24.75 -2.89 1.67
C GLU A 70 24.24 -1.91 0.61
N ILE A 71 22.93 -1.92 0.33
CA ILE A 71 22.40 -1.23 -0.86
C ILE A 71 22.06 0.24 -0.61
N ILE A 72 21.85 0.66 0.64
CA ILE A 72 21.50 2.03 0.99
C ILE A 72 22.79 2.86 1.09
N PRO A 73 23.04 3.80 0.16
CA PRO A 73 24.24 4.62 0.19
C PRO A 73 24.29 5.49 1.45
N ALA A 74 25.50 5.75 1.97
CA ALA A 74 25.68 6.58 3.16
C ALA A 74 25.06 7.99 3.02
N ASP A 75 25.06 8.54 1.80
CA ASP A 75 24.51 9.85 1.49
C ASP A 75 23.01 9.85 1.17
N ALA A 76 22.33 8.69 1.24
CA ALA A 76 20.87 8.62 1.12
C ALA A 76 20.20 9.61 2.08
N ARG A 77 19.04 10.13 1.68
CA ARG A 77 18.24 11.03 2.52
C ARG A 77 16.83 10.50 2.75
N VAL A 78 16.22 9.97 1.70
CA VAL A 78 14.92 9.30 1.79
C VAL A 78 15.03 7.92 1.18
N ILE A 79 14.48 6.92 1.87
CA ILE A 79 14.42 5.54 1.42
C ILE A 79 12.94 5.19 1.29
N GLY A 80 12.48 4.95 0.08
CA GLY A 80 11.15 4.42 -0.15
C GLY A 80 11.19 2.90 -0.23
N LEU A 81 10.40 2.25 0.61
CA LEU A 81 10.23 0.81 0.76
C LEU A 81 8.85 0.44 0.24
N GLY A 82 8.81 -0.09 -0.97
CA GLY A 82 7.63 -0.56 -1.64
C GLY A 82 7.35 -2.03 -1.35
N GLU A 83 6.09 -2.43 -1.25
CA GLU A 83 5.69 -3.84 -1.25
C GLU A 83 4.51 -4.10 -2.21
N LEU A 84 4.32 -5.37 -2.55
CA LEU A 84 3.00 -5.86 -2.93
C LEU A 84 2.25 -6.21 -1.64
N HIS A 85 1.12 -5.55 -1.40
CA HIS A 85 0.35 -5.79 -0.19
C HIS A 85 -0.13 -7.24 -0.10
N ASN A 86 0.03 -7.83 1.09
CA ASN A 86 -0.66 -9.07 1.44
C ASN A 86 -2.19 -8.86 1.34
N ARG A 87 -2.88 -9.87 0.81
CA ARG A 87 -4.33 -9.86 0.63
C ARG A 87 -4.93 -11.20 1.03
N VAL A 88 -6.17 -11.20 1.49
CA VAL A 88 -6.86 -12.44 1.91
C VAL A 88 -7.18 -13.39 0.76
N ASP A 89 -7.16 -12.90 -0.48
CA ASP A 89 -7.36 -13.70 -1.70
C ASP A 89 -6.05 -14.19 -2.35
N ARG A 90 -4.93 -14.09 -1.62
CA ARG A 90 -3.60 -14.54 -2.06
C ARG A 90 -3.03 -15.55 -1.06
N ALA A 91 -1.85 -16.08 -1.37
CA ALA A 91 -1.15 -17.01 -0.48
C ALA A 91 -0.98 -16.41 0.92
N ALA A 92 -1.29 -17.21 1.95
CA ALA A 92 -1.08 -16.83 3.34
C ALA A 92 0.40 -17.02 3.69
N VAL A 93 1.20 -15.99 3.42
CA VAL A 93 2.66 -15.97 3.59
C VAL A 93 3.08 -14.86 4.53
N ARG A 94 4.30 -14.96 5.06
CA ARG A 94 4.89 -13.88 5.86
C ARG A 94 4.97 -12.62 5.00
N SER A 95 4.44 -11.51 5.51
CA SER A 95 4.39 -10.25 4.77
C SER A 95 5.78 -9.61 4.63
N ALA A 96 5.98 -8.82 3.58
CA ALA A 96 7.17 -7.97 3.48
C ALA A 96 7.26 -7.03 4.69
N LEU A 97 6.11 -6.56 5.19
CA LEU A 97 6.01 -5.74 6.40
C LEU A 97 6.59 -6.43 7.64
N ALA A 98 6.29 -7.71 7.85
CA ALA A 98 6.84 -8.49 8.96
C ALA A 98 8.34 -8.78 8.79
N VAL A 99 8.83 -8.91 7.55
CA VAL A 99 10.27 -9.08 7.28
C VAL A 99 11.02 -7.76 7.51
N PHE A 100 10.50 -6.64 7.01
CA PHE A 100 11.07 -5.31 7.22
C PHE A 100 11.06 -4.91 8.70
N THR A 101 9.97 -5.17 9.42
CA THR A 101 9.89 -4.90 10.87
C THR A 101 11.04 -5.57 11.63
N ALA A 102 11.40 -6.81 11.27
CA ALA A 102 12.53 -7.52 11.87
C ALA A 102 13.90 -6.97 11.44
N ALA A 103 14.01 -6.44 10.21
CA ALA A 103 15.24 -5.88 9.67
C ALA A 103 15.48 -4.41 10.09
N LEU A 104 14.45 -3.67 10.49
CA LEU A 104 14.51 -2.25 10.85
C LEU A 104 15.67 -1.89 11.80
N PRO A 105 16.01 -2.68 12.84
CA PRO A 105 17.13 -2.36 13.72
C PRO A 105 18.48 -2.21 13.01
N SER A 106 18.69 -2.87 11.86
CA SER A 106 19.95 -2.80 11.09
C SER A 106 20.26 -1.43 10.51
N ILE A 107 19.23 -0.58 10.34
CA ILE A 107 19.35 0.79 9.82
C ILE A 107 18.77 1.84 10.77
N GLY A 108 18.31 1.40 11.96
CA GLY A 108 17.59 2.25 12.91
C GLY A 108 18.45 3.35 13.52
N ASP A 109 19.78 3.17 13.61
CA ASP A 109 20.73 4.18 14.09
C ASP A 109 20.86 5.38 13.14
N ARG A 110 20.51 5.19 11.86
CA ARG A 110 20.52 6.23 10.82
C ARG A 110 19.14 6.78 10.46
N LEU A 111 18.06 6.12 10.87
CA LEU A 111 16.69 6.57 10.62
C LEU A 111 16.20 7.55 11.69
N SER A 112 15.78 8.74 11.26
CA SER A 112 15.07 9.71 12.11
C SER A 112 13.56 9.50 12.10
N ASP A 113 13.00 9.17 10.94
CA ASP A 113 11.56 9.11 10.72
C ASP A 113 11.19 7.86 9.89
N LEU A 114 10.03 7.28 10.20
CA LEU A 114 9.40 6.20 9.44
C LEU A 114 7.97 6.59 9.12
N ILE A 115 7.69 6.83 7.85
CA ILE A 115 6.37 7.20 7.34
C ILE A 115 5.73 5.92 6.83
N VAL A 116 4.51 5.61 7.27
CA VAL A 116 3.83 4.35 6.92
C VAL A 116 2.55 4.68 6.15
N GLU A 117 2.32 3.95 5.05
CA GLU A 117 1.08 3.96 4.28
C GLU A 117 -0.07 3.35 5.10
N THR A 118 -0.58 4.16 6.00
CA THR A 118 -1.73 3.89 6.84
C THR A 118 -2.26 5.21 7.35
N TRP A 119 -3.52 5.28 7.75
CA TRP A 119 -4.07 6.45 8.41
C TRP A 119 -4.82 6.04 9.68
N ILE A 120 -4.85 6.96 10.63
CA ILE A 120 -5.71 6.85 11.80
C ILE A 120 -6.93 7.70 11.50
N VAL A 121 -8.12 7.12 11.65
CA VAL A 121 -9.38 7.86 11.47
C VAL A 121 -9.46 8.97 12.50
N ASP A 122 -9.60 10.21 12.02
CA ASP A 122 -9.81 11.35 12.90
C ASP A 122 -11.19 11.20 13.57
N PRO A 123 -11.26 11.10 14.91
CA PRO A 123 -12.53 10.95 15.62
C PRO A 123 -13.50 12.11 15.36
N ASN A 124 -13.00 13.28 14.98
CA ASN A 124 -13.82 14.45 14.65
C ASN A 124 -14.54 14.32 13.30
N CYS A 125 -14.14 13.38 12.44
CA CYS A 125 -14.81 13.12 11.16
C CYS A 125 -16.02 12.18 11.28
N GLY A 126 -16.29 11.66 12.49
CA GLY A 126 -17.51 10.93 12.81
C GLY A 126 -17.64 9.56 12.12
N LYS A 127 -18.84 8.98 12.21
CA LYS A 127 -19.12 7.61 11.76
C LYS A 127 -18.91 7.39 10.26
N THR A 128 -19.06 8.42 9.44
CA THR A 128 -18.85 8.34 7.99
C THR A 128 -17.40 7.99 7.65
N ALA A 129 -16.43 8.59 8.33
CA ALA A 129 -15.01 8.29 8.11
C ALA A 129 -14.63 6.86 8.54
N VAL A 130 -15.22 6.38 9.64
CA VAL A 130 -15.07 5.00 10.10
C VAL A 130 -15.63 4.02 9.07
N ALA A 131 -16.86 4.24 8.61
CA ALA A 131 -17.50 3.39 7.61
C ALA A 131 -16.74 3.40 6.27
N ALA A 132 -16.27 4.58 5.83
CA ALA A 132 -15.45 4.70 4.63
C ALA A 132 -14.14 3.90 4.76
N THR A 133 -13.48 3.99 5.92
CA THR A 133 -12.26 3.22 6.20
C THR A 133 -12.52 1.72 6.18
N GLN A 134 -13.57 1.24 6.84
CA GLN A 134 -13.95 -0.17 6.83
C GLN A 134 -14.28 -0.69 5.42
N LYS A 135 -14.98 0.13 4.60
CA LYS A 135 -15.28 -0.25 3.22
C LYS A 135 -14.01 -0.34 2.37
N MET A 136 -13.08 0.60 2.51
CA MET A 136 -11.79 0.53 1.81
C MET A 136 -10.99 -0.70 2.23
N GLU A 137 -10.88 -1.00 3.53
CA GLU A 137 -10.19 -2.20 4.02
C GLU A 137 -10.75 -3.49 3.41
N THR A 138 -12.07 -3.53 3.24
CA THR A 138 -12.77 -4.65 2.59
C THR A 138 -12.43 -4.72 1.10
N GLU A 139 -12.48 -3.60 0.39
CA GLU A 139 -12.20 -3.51 -1.05
C GLU A 139 -10.76 -3.91 -1.39
N VAL A 140 -9.78 -3.43 -0.60
CA VAL A 140 -8.38 -3.80 -0.78
C VAL A 140 -8.04 -5.19 -0.24
N LYS A 141 -9.03 -5.90 0.32
CA LYS A 141 -8.91 -7.28 0.83
C LYS A 141 -7.79 -7.43 1.86
N ARG A 142 -7.67 -6.46 2.76
CA ARG A 142 -6.58 -6.40 3.75
C ARG A 142 -6.73 -7.54 4.78
N PRO A 143 -5.71 -8.37 5.02
CA PRO A 143 -5.73 -9.34 6.11
C PRO A 143 -5.66 -8.65 7.47
N GLU A 144 -6.45 -9.11 8.44
CA GLU A 144 -6.47 -8.54 9.80
C GLU A 144 -5.09 -8.59 10.47
N ALA A 145 -4.31 -9.65 10.22
CA ALA A 145 -2.94 -9.78 10.72
C ALA A 145 -2.02 -8.63 10.27
N THR A 146 -2.24 -8.02 9.11
CA THR A 146 -1.39 -6.89 8.67
C THR A 146 -1.66 -5.61 9.46
N LYS A 147 -2.83 -5.48 10.10
CA LYS A 147 -3.12 -4.33 10.97
C LYS A 147 -2.30 -4.39 12.26
N SER A 148 -2.22 -5.57 12.86
CA SER A 148 -1.33 -5.78 14.01
C SER A 148 0.14 -5.64 13.59
N GLU A 149 0.53 -6.04 12.39
CA GLU A 149 1.88 -5.81 11.87
C GLU A 149 2.24 -4.32 11.70
N ILE A 150 1.31 -3.45 11.28
CA ILE A 150 1.56 -2.00 11.27
C ILE A 150 1.83 -1.49 12.68
N ALA A 151 1.04 -1.93 13.66
CA ALA A 151 1.26 -1.56 15.04
C ALA A 151 2.63 -2.04 15.54
N LEU A 152 3.01 -3.28 15.20
CA LEU A 152 4.33 -3.83 15.51
C LEU A 152 5.47 -3.05 14.85
N LEU A 153 5.31 -2.62 13.59
CA LEU A 153 6.28 -1.76 12.92
C LEU A 153 6.43 -0.41 13.64
N ALA A 154 5.33 0.21 14.05
CA ALA A 154 5.35 1.46 14.79
C ALA A 154 6.03 1.31 16.16
N GLU A 155 5.79 0.20 16.87
CA GLU A 155 6.47 -0.10 18.14
C GLU A 155 7.97 -0.38 17.93
N ALA A 156 8.34 -1.13 16.88
CA ALA A 156 9.73 -1.37 16.52
C ALA A 156 10.47 -0.06 16.19
N ALA A 157 9.82 0.85 15.45
CA ALA A 157 10.36 2.18 15.16
C ALA A 157 10.61 2.98 16.45
N LYS A 158 9.63 3.04 17.35
CA LYS A 158 9.78 3.71 18.65
C LYS A 158 10.91 3.10 19.49
N ALA A 159 11.02 1.78 19.53
CA ALA A 159 12.10 1.07 20.23
C ALA A 159 13.48 1.43 19.66
N ALA A 160 13.58 1.62 18.34
CA ALA A 160 14.77 2.11 17.65
C ALA A 160 14.98 3.64 17.75
N LYS A 161 14.10 4.36 18.47
CA LYS A 161 14.05 5.83 18.55
C LYS A 161 13.84 6.53 17.20
N VAL A 162 13.20 5.82 16.26
CA VAL A 162 12.72 6.35 14.98
C VAL A 162 11.32 6.89 15.19
N GLN A 163 11.01 8.07 14.67
CA GLN A 163 9.69 8.68 14.81
C GLN A 163 8.70 8.10 13.77
N PRO A 164 7.69 7.31 14.15
CA PRO A 164 6.69 6.83 13.20
C PRO A 164 5.68 7.94 12.84
N HIS A 165 5.27 7.97 11.59
CA HIS A 165 4.24 8.86 11.06
C HIS A 165 3.20 8.05 10.27
N ALA A 166 1.93 8.38 10.47
CA ALA A 166 0.82 7.89 9.65
C ALA A 166 0.27 9.03 8.78
N MET A 167 -0.38 8.68 7.68
CA MET A 167 -1.14 9.61 6.85
C MET A 167 -2.29 10.25 7.63
N LYS A 168 -2.62 11.48 7.27
CA LYS A 168 -3.72 12.25 7.85
C LYS A 168 -4.70 12.60 6.75
N LEU A 169 -5.91 12.07 6.86
CA LEU A 169 -7.00 12.39 5.94
C LEU A 169 -7.94 13.39 6.59
N SER A 170 -8.33 14.42 5.83
CA SER A 170 -9.36 15.36 6.27
C SER A 170 -10.75 14.72 6.19
N CYS A 171 -11.74 15.32 6.85
CA CYS A 171 -13.12 14.85 6.73
C CYS A 171 -13.68 14.99 5.29
N ALA A 172 -13.10 15.88 4.48
CA ALA A 172 -13.44 15.99 3.06
C ALA A 172 -12.85 14.83 2.24
N ASP A 173 -11.62 14.40 2.54
CA ASP A 173 -10.98 13.25 1.87
C ASP A 173 -11.79 11.97 2.06
N TYR A 174 -12.32 11.72 3.27
CA TYR A 174 -13.17 10.55 3.50
C TYR A 174 -14.43 10.53 2.62
N LYS A 175 -14.97 11.69 2.25
CA LYS A 175 -16.14 11.78 1.37
C LYS A 175 -15.79 11.46 -0.07
N THR A 176 -14.58 11.78 -0.51
CA THR A 176 -14.12 11.49 -1.88
C THR A 176 -13.71 10.03 -2.07
N LEU A 177 -13.40 9.31 -0.98
CA LEU A 177 -13.03 7.90 -1.05
C LEU A 177 -14.23 6.98 -1.29
N VAL A 178 -15.42 7.39 -0.84
CA VAL A 178 -16.62 6.58 -0.93
C VAL A 178 -17.80 7.37 -1.53
N PRO A 179 -17.67 7.91 -2.75
CA PRO A 179 -18.74 8.64 -3.40
C PRO A 179 -19.95 7.73 -3.61
N ASN A 180 -21.15 8.20 -3.23
CA ASN A 180 -22.40 7.45 -3.35
C ASN A 180 -22.38 6.06 -2.68
N GLY A 181 -21.50 5.87 -1.70
CA GLY A 181 -21.39 4.61 -0.98
C GLY A 181 -20.41 3.61 -1.59
N GLU A 182 -19.79 3.85 -2.75
CA GLU A 182 -18.84 2.93 -3.40
C GLU A 182 -17.40 3.42 -3.30
N VAL A 183 -16.42 2.50 -3.19
CA VAL A 183 -15.00 2.88 -3.09
C VAL A 183 -14.51 3.40 -4.43
N ASP A 184 -13.94 4.60 -4.42
CA ASP A 184 -13.22 5.17 -5.56
C ASP A 184 -11.72 4.85 -5.43
N ALA A 185 -11.29 3.83 -6.17
CA ALA A 185 -9.90 3.37 -6.15
C ALA A 185 -8.92 4.45 -6.65
N LEU A 186 -9.31 5.29 -7.61
CA LEU A 186 -8.45 6.35 -8.13
C LEU A 186 -8.31 7.49 -7.12
N ALA A 187 -9.40 7.86 -6.45
CA ALA A 187 -9.35 8.81 -5.35
C ALA A 187 -8.45 8.30 -4.22
N MET A 188 -8.54 7.02 -3.88
CA MET A 188 -7.68 6.40 -2.87
C MET A 188 -6.20 6.45 -3.25
N LEU A 189 -5.83 6.02 -4.47
CA LEU A 189 -4.44 6.11 -4.96
C LEU A 189 -3.91 7.56 -4.93
N THR A 190 -4.75 8.51 -5.35
CA THR A 190 -4.41 9.93 -5.39
C THR A 190 -4.16 10.49 -3.98
N LEU A 191 -5.04 10.16 -3.02
CA LEU A 191 -4.92 10.62 -1.64
C LEU A 191 -3.74 10.00 -0.91
N THR A 192 -3.51 8.70 -1.10
CA THR A 192 -2.32 8.02 -0.56
C THR A 192 -1.04 8.66 -1.07
N THR A 193 -0.91 8.84 -2.39
CA THR A 193 0.26 9.49 -3.00
C THR A 193 0.47 10.90 -2.46
N ARG A 194 -0.63 11.67 -2.35
CA ARG A 194 -0.60 13.04 -1.82
C ARG A 194 -0.05 13.08 -0.40
N GLU A 195 -0.56 12.23 0.49
CA GLU A 195 -0.17 12.25 1.90
C GLU A 195 1.24 11.71 2.13
N LEU A 196 1.63 10.60 1.50
CA LEU A 196 3.00 10.09 1.59
C LEU A 196 4.02 11.13 1.12
N LYS A 197 3.77 11.75 -0.05
CA LYS A 197 4.58 12.86 -0.58
C LYS A 197 4.67 14.01 0.41
N ARG A 198 3.53 14.47 0.94
CA ARG A 198 3.48 15.62 1.86
C ARG A 198 4.30 15.38 3.11
N ILE A 199 4.16 14.20 3.73
CA ILE A 199 4.87 13.87 4.97
C ILE A 199 6.35 13.68 4.69
N ALA A 200 6.74 12.98 3.62
CA ALA A 200 8.14 12.79 3.25
C ALA A 200 8.86 14.12 3.02
N ILE A 201 8.27 15.01 2.21
CA ILE A 201 8.83 16.36 1.97
C ILE A 201 8.90 17.15 3.28
N SER A 202 7.86 17.11 4.12
CA SER A 202 7.85 17.82 5.40
C SER A 202 8.93 17.29 6.35
N ALA A 203 9.17 15.98 6.38
CA ALA A 203 10.22 15.37 7.19
C ALA A 203 11.60 15.85 6.72
N VAL A 204 11.88 15.82 5.40
CA VAL A 204 13.14 16.35 4.84
C VAL A 204 13.34 17.82 5.23
N VAL A 205 12.35 18.67 4.99
CA VAL A 205 12.43 20.12 5.27
C VAL A 205 12.61 20.40 6.77
N HIS A 206 11.93 19.65 7.63
CA HIS A 206 12.06 19.82 9.08
C HIS A 206 13.43 19.38 9.57
N ARG A 207 13.86 18.19 9.17
CA ARG A 207 15.11 17.58 9.59
C ARG A 207 16.30 18.35 9.02
N ASP A 208 16.29 18.81 7.77
CA ASP A 208 17.40 19.61 7.22
C ASP A 208 17.70 20.92 8.00
N LYS A 209 16.82 21.36 8.91
CA LYS A 209 17.05 22.49 9.82
C LYS A 209 17.70 22.11 11.15
N ASP A 210 17.75 20.82 11.48
CA ASP A 210 18.28 20.26 12.72
C ASP A 210 19.55 19.44 12.46
N PRO A 211 20.76 19.99 12.68
CA PRO A 211 22.00 19.29 12.34
C PRO A 211 22.28 18.05 13.22
N ALA A 212 21.54 17.83 14.31
CA ALA A 212 21.78 16.72 15.24
C ALA A 212 20.94 15.47 14.94
N HIS A 213 20.05 15.49 13.94
CA HIS A 213 19.20 14.34 13.63
C HIS A 213 19.95 13.24 12.86
N ARG A 214 19.38 12.03 12.88
CA ARG A 214 19.85 10.91 12.06
C ARG A 214 19.52 11.09 10.58
N PRO A 215 20.41 10.79 9.63
CA PRO A 215 20.34 11.31 8.26
C PRO A 215 19.21 10.76 7.39
N TRP A 216 18.57 9.66 7.74
CA TRP A 216 17.64 8.96 6.86
C TRP A 216 16.18 9.09 7.29
N ILE A 217 15.30 9.18 6.30
CA ILE A 217 13.85 9.10 6.43
C ILE A 217 13.39 7.90 5.63
N ALA A 218 12.59 7.01 6.21
CA ALA A 218 11.98 5.90 5.50
C ALA A 218 10.51 6.17 5.19
N VAL A 219 10.04 5.74 4.01
CA VAL A 219 8.62 5.68 3.64
C VAL A 219 8.29 4.23 3.31
N TYR A 220 7.33 3.63 4.01
CA TYR A 220 6.91 2.24 3.82
C TYR A 220 5.49 2.21 3.26
N GLY A 221 5.28 1.55 2.12
CA GLY A 221 3.97 1.46 1.47
C GLY A 221 3.95 0.57 0.23
N GLY A 222 2.95 0.74 -0.61
CA GLY A 222 2.84 0.02 -1.89
C GLY A 222 3.90 0.45 -2.88
N ALA A 223 4.52 -0.52 -3.58
CA ALA A 223 5.58 -0.29 -4.57
C ALA A 223 5.18 0.70 -5.68
N LEU A 224 3.89 0.73 -6.06
CA LEU A 224 3.35 1.68 -7.02
C LEU A 224 3.65 3.14 -6.66
N HIS A 225 3.54 3.50 -5.38
CA HIS A 225 3.76 4.88 -4.91
C HIS A 225 5.25 5.24 -4.80
N ASN A 226 6.09 4.22 -4.63
CA ASN A 226 7.53 4.29 -4.41
C ASN A 226 8.35 4.43 -5.71
N ASP A 227 7.73 4.14 -6.86
CA ASP A 227 8.44 3.85 -8.11
C ASP A 227 9.20 5.08 -8.66
N ARG A 228 10.52 4.96 -8.81
CA ARG A 228 11.37 6.03 -9.41
C ARG A 228 11.26 6.09 -10.94
N PHE A 229 10.83 5.01 -11.58
CA PHE A 229 10.69 4.86 -13.02
C PHE A 229 9.29 4.36 -13.40
N PRO A 230 8.21 5.04 -12.96
CA PRO A 230 6.86 4.56 -13.17
C PRO A 230 6.47 4.61 -14.66
N ASP A 231 5.67 3.65 -15.08
CA ASP A 231 5.03 3.70 -16.39
C ASP A 231 4.18 4.97 -16.52
N LYS A 232 4.15 5.56 -17.73
CA LYS A 232 3.45 6.83 -17.99
C LYS A 232 1.99 6.84 -17.52
N ALA A 233 1.31 5.68 -17.60
CA ALA A 233 -0.10 5.54 -17.25
C ALA A 233 -0.36 5.63 -15.73
N ILE A 234 0.65 5.42 -14.89
CA ILE A 234 0.54 5.42 -13.42
C ILE A 234 1.49 6.43 -12.75
N ALA A 235 2.26 7.17 -13.53
CA ALA A 235 3.29 8.09 -13.04
C ALA A 235 2.76 9.15 -12.07
N GLU A 236 1.49 9.55 -12.19
CA GLU A 236 0.87 10.52 -11.27
C GLU A 236 0.72 10.00 -9.83
N TRP A 237 0.73 8.68 -9.65
CA TRP A 237 0.62 8.02 -8.34
C TRP A 237 1.97 7.64 -7.74
N SER A 238 3.09 8.01 -8.36
CA SER A 238 4.39 7.93 -7.69
C SER A 238 4.75 9.26 -7.03
N TYR A 239 5.21 9.20 -5.78
CA TYR A 239 5.76 10.38 -5.10
C TYR A 239 7.28 10.54 -5.32
N ALA A 240 7.95 9.51 -5.86
CA ALA A 240 9.41 9.41 -5.87
C ALA A 240 10.09 10.63 -6.49
N ALA A 241 9.65 11.06 -7.68
CA ALA A 241 10.26 12.21 -8.37
C ALA A 241 10.19 13.52 -7.57
N ALA A 242 9.06 13.77 -6.88
CA ALA A 242 8.91 14.96 -6.06
C ALA A 242 9.77 14.90 -4.79
N VAL A 243 9.87 13.72 -4.18
CA VAL A 243 10.69 13.49 -2.97
C VAL A 243 12.18 13.54 -3.32
N ASP A 244 12.59 12.94 -4.44
CA ASP A 244 13.96 12.94 -4.91
C ASP A 244 14.48 14.36 -5.13
N LYS A 245 13.68 15.21 -5.78
CA LYS A 245 13.98 16.63 -5.98
C LYS A 245 14.27 17.36 -4.68
N VAL A 246 13.45 17.17 -3.63
CA VAL A 246 13.70 17.86 -2.34
C VAL A 246 14.86 17.24 -1.56
N SER A 247 15.12 15.95 -1.77
CA SER A 247 16.25 15.24 -1.18
C SER A 247 17.60 15.55 -1.84
N LYS A 248 17.58 16.29 -2.95
CA LYS A 248 18.72 16.61 -3.84
C LYS A 248 19.30 15.36 -4.51
N ASP A 249 18.43 14.60 -5.16
CA ASP A 249 18.75 13.37 -5.90
C ASP A 249 19.21 12.20 -5.00
N ARG A 250 18.91 12.25 -3.69
CA ARG A 250 19.32 11.28 -2.66
C ARG A 250 18.16 10.39 -2.19
N TYR A 251 17.18 10.17 -3.07
CA TYR A 251 16.12 9.18 -2.87
C TYR A 251 16.58 7.80 -3.33
N VAL A 252 16.35 6.80 -2.48
CA VAL A 252 16.60 5.38 -2.77
C VAL A 252 15.27 4.66 -2.80
N GLU A 253 15.02 3.92 -3.87
CA GLU A 253 13.85 3.06 -4.03
C GLU A 253 14.26 1.60 -3.79
N ILE A 254 13.50 0.92 -2.92
CA ILE A 254 13.65 -0.49 -2.62
C ILE A 254 12.27 -1.14 -2.65
N ASP A 255 12.02 -2.02 -3.60
CA ASP A 255 10.79 -2.81 -3.63
C ASP A 255 11.03 -4.19 -3.03
N LEU A 256 10.34 -4.48 -1.94
CA LEU A 256 10.35 -5.76 -1.23
C LEU A 256 9.29 -6.69 -1.82
N ILE A 257 9.75 -7.74 -2.49
CA ILE A 257 8.89 -8.67 -3.21
C ILE A 257 8.85 -10.00 -2.48
N VAL A 258 7.67 -10.37 -1.97
CA VAL A 258 7.39 -11.74 -1.52
C VAL A 258 7.13 -12.61 -2.77
N PRO A 259 7.97 -13.63 -3.05
CA PRO A 259 7.88 -14.42 -4.28
C PRO A 259 6.47 -14.96 -4.56
N GLU A 260 5.79 -15.46 -3.54
CA GLU A 260 4.49 -16.12 -3.61
C GLU A 260 3.37 -15.14 -3.98
N LEU A 261 3.48 -13.88 -3.54
CA LEU A 261 2.53 -12.82 -3.90
C LEU A 261 2.76 -12.36 -5.34
N ALA A 262 4.01 -12.13 -5.73
CA ALA A 262 4.36 -11.75 -7.10
C ALA A 262 4.00 -12.86 -8.11
N ALA A 263 4.19 -14.12 -7.74
CA ALA A 263 3.81 -15.26 -8.57
C ALA A 263 2.30 -15.28 -8.87
N ALA A 264 1.46 -14.76 -7.99
CA ALA A 264 0.01 -14.67 -8.18
C ALA A 264 -0.46 -13.39 -8.91
N ASP A 265 0.44 -12.44 -9.15
CA ASP A 265 0.13 -11.13 -9.70
C ASP A 265 0.52 -11.03 -11.19
N SER A 266 -0.46 -10.73 -12.05
CA SER A 266 -0.27 -10.74 -13.51
C SER A 266 0.56 -9.56 -14.02
N VAL A 267 0.63 -8.46 -13.25
CA VAL A 267 1.47 -7.31 -13.56
C VAL A 267 2.92 -7.64 -13.24
N SER A 268 3.18 -8.22 -12.07
CA SER A 268 4.50 -8.68 -11.62
C SER A 268 5.12 -9.68 -12.59
N ARG A 269 4.33 -10.62 -13.13
CA ARG A 269 4.78 -11.59 -14.15
C ARG A 269 5.35 -10.98 -15.42
N LYS A 270 5.05 -9.72 -15.71
CA LYS A 270 5.55 -9.00 -16.90
C LYS A 270 6.78 -8.16 -16.60
N GLN A 271 7.19 -8.08 -15.34
CA GLN A 271 8.31 -7.25 -14.94
C GLN A 271 9.64 -7.91 -15.30
N PRO A 272 10.68 -7.13 -15.67
CA PRO A 272 11.99 -7.67 -16.06
C PRO A 272 12.64 -8.58 -15.00
N TRP A 273 12.37 -8.32 -13.72
CA TRP A 273 12.94 -9.07 -12.59
C TRP A 273 12.21 -10.38 -12.27
N TYR A 274 11.11 -10.71 -12.96
CA TYR A 274 10.24 -11.82 -12.55
C TYR A 274 10.93 -13.20 -12.57
N SER A 275 11.92 -13.42 -13.44
CA SER A 275 12.71 -14.67 -13.44
C SER A 275 13.43 -14.94 -12.11
N LEU A 276 13.67 -13.90 -11.29
CA LEU A 276 14.23 -14.04 -9.95
C LEU A 276 13.21 -14.60 -8.96
N VAL A 277 11.91 -14.35 -9.15
CA VAL A 277 10.83 -14.96 -8.36
C VAL A 277 10.78 -16.47 -8.60
N GLU A 278 10.97 -16.90 -9.85
CA GLU A 278 10.93 -18.31 -10.23
C GLU A 278 12.07 -19.11 -9.59
N THR A 279 13.23 -18.47 -9.44
CA THR A 279 14.44 -19.04 -8.84
C THR A 279 14.57 -18.78 -7.34
N ALA A 280 13.60 -18.09 -6.72
CA ALA A 280 13.63 -17.80 -5.29
C ALA A 280 13.65 -19.07 -4.43
N GLY A 281 14.49 -19.04 -3.40
CA GLY A 281 14.71 -20.12 -2.43
C GLY A 281 14.91 -19.56 -1.03
N ASP A 282 15.89 -20.09 -0.29
CA ASP A 282 16.17 -19.69 1.10
C ASP A 282 16.97 -18.38 1.25
N TRP A 283 17.40 -17.77 0.14
CA TRP A 283 18.23 -16.56 0.12
C TRP A 283 17.44 -15.35 -0.38
N VAL A 284 17.80 -14.17 0.09
CA VAL A 284 17.32 -12.89 -0.44
C VAL A 284 18.13 -12.54 -1.69
N GLN A 285 17.44 -12.22 -2.78
CA GLN A 285 18.05 -11.82 -4.05
C GLN A 285 17.84 -10.33 -4.29
N VAL A 286 18.87 -9.63 -4.75
CA VAL A 286 18.80 -8.20 -5.07
C VAL A 286 19.13 -7.96 -6.52
N TRP A 287 18.21 -7.30 -7.22
CA TRP A 287 18.42 -6.78 -8.55
C TRP A 287 18.50 -5.25 -8.52
N LYS A 288 19.58 -4.71 -9.08
CA LYS A 288 19.73 -3.26 -9.29
C LYS A 288 19.02 -2.89 -10.60
N ARG A 289 17.81 -2.33 -10.48
CA ARG A 289 17.00 -1.86 -11.62
C ARG A 289 17.64 -0.64 -12.29
N GLY A 290 18.22 0.24 -11.49
CA GLY A 290 18.88 1.46 -11.93
C GLY A 290 19.72 2.07 -10.81
N ASP A 291 20.21 3.29 -11.02
CA ASP A 291 20.89 3.98 -9.94
C ASP A 291 19.92 4.24 -8.77
N ARG A 292 20.33 3.87 -7.56
CA ARG A 292 19.52 3.96 -6.32
C ARG A 292 18.12 3.31 -6.41
N SER A 293 17.92 2.32 -7.28
CA SER A 293 16.63 1.65 -7.46
C SER A 293 16.84 0.14 -7.48
N PHE A 294 16.22 -0.54 -6.53
CA PHE A 294 16.46 -1.94 -6.24
C PHE A 294 15.16 -2.72 -6.10
N VAL A 295 15.15 -3.94 -6.64
CA VAL A 295 14.11 -4.93 -6.38
C VAL A 295 14.73 -6.03 -5.53
N VAL A 296 14.14 -6.30 -4.38
CA VAL A 296 14.60 -7.28 -3.40
C VAL A 296 13.58 -8.42 -3.34
N ILE A 297 13.95 -9.56 -3.92
CA ILE A 297 13.16 -10.77 -3.84
C ILE A 297 13.47 -11.44 -2.50
N LEU A 298 12.49 -11.47 -1.61
CA LEU A 298 12.62 -12.07 -0.29
C LEU A 298 12.76 -13.60 -0.39
N ALA A 299 13.36 -14.21 0.62
CA ALA A 299 13.39 -15.66 0.73
C ALA A 299 11.95 -16.20 0.80
N LYS A 300 11.73 -17.37 0.19
CA LYS A 300 10.42 -18.04 0.23
C LYS A 300 10.04 -18.35 1.67
N THR A 301 8.76 -18.20 1.96
CA THR A 301 8.18 -18.63 3.22
C THR A 301 8.07 -20.16 3.19
N ARG A 302 8.57 -20.81 4.24
CA ARG A 302 8.40 -22.25 4.44
C ARG A 302 7.06 -22.56 5.12
#